data_AF-A0A954J5Q7-F1
#
_entry.id   AF-A0A954J5Q7-F1
#
_cell.length_a   1.000
_cell.length_b   1.000
_cell.length_c   1.000
_cell.angle_alpha   90.00
_cell.angle_beta   90.00
_cell.angle_gamma   90.00
#
_symmetry.space_group_name_H-M   'P 1'
#
loop_
_entity.id
_entity.type
_entity.pdbx_description
1 polymer ?
#
loop_
_entity_poly.entity_id
_entity_poly.type
_entity_poly.pdbx_seq_one_letter_code
_entity_poly.pdbx_strand_id
1 'polypeptide(L)'
;MIRLEHNLNAGQARELLRKFRDLNLGPCGIEIAPQERVEVRGCLSLDHPVERGVRYRLIGVDGSEQSLRISWEGENLRLTLRNGLDLEAPIALELDADLRCDRFGRVASVRLNARLDPIAPIERELEHFLRRIVRAVYAA
;
A
#
# COMPACT_ATOMS: atom_id res chain seq x y z
N MET A 1 -17.32 10.56 7.74
CA MET A 1 -16.13 10.83 8.57
C MET A 1 -15.71 9.52 9.22
N ILE A 2 -14.48 9.07 9.01
CA ILE A 2 -13.95 7.83 9.59
C ILE A 2 -13.66 8.11 11.08
N ARG A 3 -14.16 7.27 11.99
CA ARG A 3 -13.83 7.32 13.43
C ARG A 3 -12.95 6.12 13.75
N LEU A 4 -11.76 6.38 14.29
CA LEU A 4 -10.76 5.38 14.61
C LEU A 4 -10.76 5.12 16.12
N GLU A 5 -10.75 3.85 16.54
CA GLU A 5 -10.90 3.45 17.94
C GLU A 5 -9.64 2.82 18.54
N HIS A 6 -8.99 1.88 17.84
CA HIS A 6 -7.83 1.17 18.36
C HIS A 6 -6.82 0.80 17.26
N ASN A 7 -5.56 0.59 17.64
CA ASN A 7 -4.48 0.21 16.73
C ASN A 7 -4.62 -1.25 16.26
N LEU A 8 -4.04 -1.58 15.10
CA LEU A 8 -3.89 -2.98 14.67
C LEU A 8 -2.86 -3.68 15.54
N ASN A 9 -3.12 -4.94 15.88
CA ASN A 9 -2.06 -5.78 16.44
C ASN A 9 -1.10 -6.30 15.35
N ALA A 10 0.08 -6.73 15.76
CA ALA A 10 1.12 -7.20 14.83
C ALA A 10 0.70 -8.40 13.96
N GLY A 11 -0.21 -9.24 14.45
CA GLY A 11 -0.75 -10.36 13.66
C GLY A 11 -1.65 -9.88 12.53
N GLN A 12 -2.55 -8.94 12.81
CA GLN A 12 -3.44 -8.32 11.82
C GLN A 12 -2.64 -7.56 10.75
N ALA A 13 -1.58 -6.84 11.16
CA ALA A 13 -0.71 -6.15 10.23
C ALA A 13 0.02 -7.12 9.29
N ARG A 14 0.57 -8.23 9.81
CA ARG A 14 1.20 -9.27 8.99
C ARG A 14 0.22 -9.91 8.01
N GLU A 15 -0.99 -10.20 8.47
CA GLU A 15 -2.03 -10.77 7.62
C GLU A 15 -2.45 -9.82 6.49
N LEU A 16 -2.57 -8.52 6.79
CA LEU A 16 -2.82 -7.51 5.77
C LEU A 16 -1.70 -7.43 4.73
N LEU A 17 -0.43 -7.50 5.15
CA LEU A 17 0.70 -7.55 4.23
C LEU A 17 0.69 -8.82 3.36
N ARG A 18 0.31 -9.99 3.91
CA ARG A 18 0.12 -11.21 3.11
C ARG A 18 -0.94 -11.01 2.04
N LYS A 19 -2.08 -10.45 2.42
CA LYS A 19 -3.18 -10.15 1.50
C LYS A 19 -2.75 -9.19 0.37
N PHE A 20 -1.93 -8.17 0.66
CA PHE A 20 -1.36 -7.35 -0.40
C PHE A 20 -0.43 -8.17 -1.31
N ARG A 21 0.53 -8.90 -0.75
CA ARG A 21 1.44 -9.73 -1.56
C ARG A 21 0.67 -10.67 -2.49
N ASP A 22 -0.33 -11.36 -1.94
CA ASP A 22 -1.11 -12.38 -2.62
C ASP A 22 -2.10 -11.79 -3.64
N LEU A 23 -2.52 -10.52 -3.47
CA LEU A 23 -3.30 -9.79 -4.48
C LEU A 23 -2.57 -9.74 -5.82
N ASN A 24 -1.22 -9.68 -5.80
CA ASN A 24 -0.34 -9.65 -6.98
C ASN A 24 -0.96 -8.91 -8.18
N LEU A 25 -1.35 -7.67 -7.94
CA LEU A 25 -2.28 -6.97 -8.83
C LEU A 25 -1.74 -6.92 -10.25
N GLY A 26 -2.53 -7.43 -11.20
CA GLY A 26 -2.20 -7.35 -12.62
C GLY A 26 -2.05 -5.90 -13.10
N PRO A 27 -1.55 -5.70 -14.35
CA PRO A 27 -1.39 -4.38 -14.94
C PRO A 27 -2.64 -3.50 -14.77
N CYS A 28 -2.52 -2.47 -13.93
CA CYS A 28 -3.62 -1.57 -13.66
C CYS A 28 -3.10 -0.15 -13.53
N GLY A 29 -3.74 0.78 -14.23
CA GLY A 29 -3.38 2.18 -14.11
C GLY A 29 -4.18 2.90 -13.04
N ILE A 30 -3.49 3.79 -12.35
CA ILE A 30 -3.99 4.62 -11.26
C ILE A 30 -3.74 6.07 -11.65
N GLU A 31 -4.82 6.80 -11.86
CA GLU A 31 -4.76 8.26 -12.01
C GLU A 31 -4.45 8.88 -10.64
N ILE A 32 -3.38 9.68 -10.60
CA ILE A 32 -2.89 10.36 -9.39
C ILE A 32 -3.17 11.87 -9.44
N ALA A 33 -3.15 12.47 -10.63
CA ALA A 33 -3.56 13.85 -10.92
C ALA A 33 -4.08 13.95 -12.37
N PRO A 34 -4.69 15.08 -12.79
CA PRO A 34 -5.08 15.27 -14.18
C PRO A 34 -3.87 15.06 -15.11
N GLN A 35 -4.01 14.14 -16.07
CA GLN A 35 -2.95 13.74 -17.03
C GLN A 35 -1.75 12.99 -16.42
N GLU A 36 -1.79 12.68 -15.13
CA GLU A 36 -0.73 11.94 -14.44
C GLU A 36 -1.24 10.56 -14.00
N ARG A 37 -0.57 9.51 -14.48
CA ARG A 37 -0.97 8.13 -14.27
C ARG A 37 0.25 7.27 -13.93
N VAL A 38 0.04 6.36 -13.00
CA VAL A 38 1.03 5.34 -12.65
C VAL A 38 0.41 3.98 -12.89
N GLU A 39 1.16 3.08 -13.53
CA GLU A 39 0.75 1.69 -13.73
C GLU A 39 1.36 0.79 -12.66
N VAL A 40 0.53 0.06 -11.93
CA VAL A 40 0.97 -1.02 -11.05
C VAL A 40 1.17 -2.27 -11.90
N ARG A 41 2.35 -2.89 -11.81
CA ARG A 41 2.71 -4.12 -12.55
C ARG A 41 3.13 -5.26 -11.64
N GLY A 42 2.23 -5.67 -10.76
CA GLY A 42 2.42 -6.83 -9.90
C GLY A 42 3.30 -6.61 -8.69
N CYS A 43 3.36 -7.65 -7.86
CA CYS A 43 4.14 -7.72 -6.64
C CYS A 43 5.54 -8.27 -6.94
N LEU A 44 6.57 -7.58 -6.46
CA LEU A 44 7.98 -7.98 -6.55
C LEU A 44 8.42 -8.86 -5.37
N SER A 45 7.50 -9.20 -4.46
CA SER A 45 7.79 -9.84 -3.17
C SER A 45 7.06 -11.18 -2.99
N LEU A 46 6.70 -11.87 -4.07
CA LEU A 46 5.90 -13.10 -4.01
C LEU A 46 6.56 -14.21 -3.17
N ASP A 47 7.87 -14.37 -3.30
CA ASP A 47 8.64 -15.43 -2.60
C ASP A 47 9.30 -14.94 -1.30
N HIS A 48 9.02 -13.71 -0.87
CA HIS A 48 9.67 -13.10 0.28
C HIS A 48 8.76 -13.07 1.53
N PRO A 49 9.35 -13.18 2.74
CA PRO A 49 8.61 -12.99 3.98
C PRO A 49 8.03 -11.57 4.07
N VAL A 50 6.74 -11.48 4.41
CA VAL A 50 6.00 -10.19 4.50
C VAL A 50 6.51 -9.29 5.63
N GLU A 51 7.23 -9.85 6.60
CA GLU A 51 7.88 -9.13 7.70
C GLU A 51 8.93 -8.14 7.19
N ARG A 52 9.45 -8.34 5.97
CA ARG A 52 10.35 -7.40 5.29
C ARG A 52 9.60 -6.35 4.47
N GLY A 53 8.27 -6.37 4.48
CA GLY A 53 7.42 -5.54 3.65
C GLY A 53 7.19 -6.13 2.25
N VAL A 54 6.16 -5.62 1.60
CA VAL A 54 5.71 -6.03 0.26
C VAL A 54 6.08 -4.95 -0.73
N ARG A 55 6.66 -5.33 -1.87
CA ARG A 55 7.03 -4.37 -2.91
C ARG A 55 6.14 -4.53 -4.14
N TYR A 56 5.73 -3.40 -4.71
CA TYR A 56 5.05 -3.33 -6.01
C TYR A 56 5.90 -2.59 -7.01
N ARG A 57 5.85 -3.06 -8.26
CA ARG A 57 6.41 -2.34 -9.40
C ARG A 57 5.43 -1.28 -9.88
N LEU A 58 5.92 -0.07 -10.05
CA LEU A 58 5.19 1.07 -10.57
C LEU A 58 5.88 1.58 -11.83
N ILE A 59 5.11 1.94 -12.86
CA ILE A 59 5.60 2.52 -14.11
C ILE A 59 4.92 3.88 -14.32
N GLY A 60 5.72 4.93 -14.43
CA GLY A 60 5.25 6.28 -14.76
C GLY A 60 4.85 6.42 -16.23
N VAL A 61 4.15 7.52 -16.56
CA VAL A 61 3.76 7.83 -17.96
C VAL A 61 4.96 8.01 -18.90
N ASP A 62 6.10 8.42 -18.35
CA ASP A 62 7.38 8.58 -19.05
C ASP A 62 8.15 7.26 -19.20
N GLY A 63 7.59 6.16 -18.70
CA GLY A 63 8.24 4.85 -18.67
C GLY A 63 9.23 4.67 -17.53
N SER A 64 9.37 5.64 -16.63
CA SER A 64 10.21 5.50 -15.44
C SER A 64 9.71 4.36 -14.55
N GLU A 65 10.65 3.59 -14.00
CA GLU A 65 10.33 2.48 -13.11
C GLU A 65 10.59 2.88 -11.66
N GLN A 66 9.60 2.62 -10.82
CA GLN A 66 9.66 2.87 -9.39
C GLN A 66 9.22 1.62 -8.63
N SER A 67 9.66 1.52 -7.39
CA SER A 67 9.16 0.49 -6.48
C SER A 67 8.50 1.14 -5.26
N LEU A 68 7.29 0.68 -4.96
CA LEU A 68 6.58 1.04 -3.74
C LEU A 68 6.73 -0.12 -2.75
N ARG A 69 7.40 0.12 -1.63
CA ARG A 69 7.43 -0.80 -0.49
C ARG A 69 6.37 -0.42 0.52
N ILE A 70 5.63 -1.41 0.99
CA ILE A 70 4.63 -1.34 2.04
C ILE A 70 5.13 -2.21 3.20
N SER A 71 5.54 -1.59 4.31
CA SER A 71 6.00 -2.28 5.52
C SER A 71 5.15 -1.88 6.72
N TRP A 72 5.20 -2.71 7.77
CA TRP A 72 4.62 -2.38 9.07
C TRP A 72 5.75 -2.05 10.04
N GLU A 73 5.76 -0.84 10.57
CA GLU A 73 6.81 -0.35 11.45
C GLU A 73 6.21 0.38 12.67
N GLY A 74 6.54 -0.11 13.87
CA GLY A 74 5.86 0.31 15.09
C GLY A 74 4.38 -0.02 15.03
N GLU A 75 3.56 1.00 14.82
CA GLU A 75 2.10 0.93 14.73
C GLU A 75 1.54 1.52 13.43
N ASN A 76 2.41 1.80 12.46
CA ASN A 76 2.03 2.44 11.21
C ASN A 76 2.38 1.58 9.99
N LEU A 77 1.63 1.82 8.92
CA LEU A 77 2.01 1.37 7.60
C LEU A 77 3.03 2.35 7.03
N ARG A 78 4.28 1.92 6.91
CA ARG A 78 5.33 2.70 6.25
C ARG A 78 5.30 2.42 4.75
N LEU A 79 5.24 3.50 3.98
CA LEU A 79 5.18 3.49 2.53
C LEU A 79 6.45 4.17 2.01
N THR A 80 7.30 3.43 1.31
CA THR A 80 8.55 3.95 0.76
C THR A 80 8.52 3.82 -0.76
N LEU A 81 8.61 4.95 -1.47
CA LEU A 81 8.75 4.99 -2.92
C LEU A 81 10.23 5.15 -3.29
N ARG A 82 10.73 4.31 -4.20
CA ARG A 82 12.11 4.39 -4.71
C ARG A 82 12.14 4.60 -6.22
N ASN A 83 13.12 5.36 -6.68
CA ASN A 83 13.41 5.59 -8.10
C ASN A 83 14.24 4.44 -8.66
N GLY A 84 13.58 3.31 -8.87
CA GLY A 84 14.16 2.06 -9.37
C GLY A 84 13.55 0.84 -8.68
N LEU A 85 13.86 -0.35 -9.22
CA LEU A 85 13.37 -1.63 -8.68
C LEU A 85 14.29 -2.24 -7.62
N ASP A 86 15.55 -1.81 -7.58
CA ASP A 86 16.54 -2.29 -6.63
C ASP A 86 16.24 -1.80 -5.21
N LEU A 87 16.57 -2.62 -4.21
CA LEU A 87 16.40 -2.26 -2.80
C LEU A 87 17.28 -1.05 -2.39
N GLU A 88 18.41 -0.86 -3.08
CA GLU A 88 19.36 0.22 -2.87
C GLU A 88 19.04 1.47 -3.71
N ALA A 89 18.01 1.41 -4.57
CA ALA A 89 17.62 2.56 -5.39
C ALA A 89 17.26 3.77 -4.50
N PRO A 90 17.58 5.02 -4.91
CA PRO A 90 17.31 6.20 -4.10
C PRO A 90 15.86 6.27 -3.65
N ILE A 91 15.65 6.58 -2.37
CA ILE A 91 14.31 6.86 -1.83
C ILE A 91 13.84 8.19 -2.43
N ALA A 92 12.73 8.11 -3.16
CA ALA A 92 12.05 9.29 -3.70
C ALA A 92 11.17 9.94 -2.64
N LEU A 93 10.49 9.11 -1.83
CA LEU A 93 9.53 9.57 -0.82
C LEU A 93 9.32 8.51 0.26
N GLU A 94 9.04 8.96 1.49
CA GLU A 94 8.50 8.12 2.57
C GLU A 94 7.25 8.72 3.19
N LEU A 95 6.29 7.86 3.50
CA LEU A 95 5.00 8.22 4.06
C LEU A 95 4.57 7.22 5.12
N ASP A 96 4.38 7.68 6.35
CA ASP A 96 3.78 6.87 7.42
C ASP A 96 2.26 7.07 7.43
N ALA A 97 1.49 6.01 7.20
CA ALA A 97 0.03 6.02 7.27
C ALA A 97 -0.45 5.30 8.54
N ASP A 98 -1.28 6.00 9.32
CA ASP A 98 -1.96 5.41 10.46
C ASP A 98 -2.99 4.39 9.98
N LEU A 99 -2.90 3.15 10.47
CA LEU A 99 -3.96 2.17 10.34
C LEU A 99 -4.57 1.94 11.72
N ARG A 100 -5.87 2.17 11.81
CA ARG A 100 -6.64 1.88 13.02
C ARG A 100 -7.96 1.22 12.66
N CYS A 101 -8.50 0.46 13.60
CA CYS A 101 -9.82 -0.12 13.45
C CYS A 101 -10.89 0.94 13.73
N ASP A 102 -11.93 0.97 12.91
CA ASP A 102 -13.15 1.72 13.17
C ASP A 102 -14.04 0.99 14.19
N ARG A 103 -15.17 1.62 14.55
CA ARG A 103 -16.17 1.06 15.49
C ARG A 103 -16.79 -0.28 15.06
N PHE A 104 -16.60 -0.68 13.81
CA PHE A 104 -17.07 -1.95 13.25
C PHE A 104 -15.93 -2.96 13.11
N GLY A 105 -14.74 -2.64 13.65
CA GLY A 105 -13.55 -3.48 13.54
C GLY A 105 -12.88 -3.44 12.17
N ARG A 106 -13.25 -2.50 11.29
CA ARG A 106 -12.63 -2.38 9.96
C ARG A 106 -11.36 -1.57 10.02
N VAL A 107 -10.32 -1.99 9.32
CA VAL A 107 -9.08 -1.23 9.24
C VAL A 107 -9.30 -0.02 8.34
N ALA A 108 -8.96 1.16 8.85
CA ALA A 108 -9.11 2.41 8.15
C ALA A 108 -7.91 3.33 8.38
N SER A 109 -7.67 4.20 7.40
CA SER A 109 -6.70 5.29 7.51
C SER A 109 -7.37 6.57 7.02
N VAL A 110 -7.25 7.63 7.83
CA VAL A 110 -7.65 8.97 7.40
C VAL A 110 -6.68 9.48 6.34
N ARG A 111 -5.37 9.24 6.53
CA ARG A 111 -4.32 9.68 5.60
C ARG A 111 -4.50 9.06 4.20
N LEU A 112 -4.88 7.79 4.13
CA LEU A 112 -5.17 7.12 2.85
C LEU A 112 -6.60 7.36 2.35
N ASN A 113 -7.49 7.91 3.19
CA ASN A 113 -8.93 8.01 2.94
C ASN A 113 -9.51 6.68 2.43
N ALA A 114 -9.20 5.61 3.16
CA ALA A 114 -9.49 4.22 2.77
C ALA A 114 -9.92 3.38 3.97
N ARG A 115 -10.69 2.33 3.70
CA ARG A 115 -11.15 1.33 4.68
C ARG A 115 -11.16 -0.06 4.05
N LEU A 116 -10.91 -1.09 4.85
CA LEU A 116 -10.98 -2.50 4.44
C LEU A 116 -11.48 -3.36 5.61
N ASP A 117 -12.17 -4.46 5.32
CA ASP A 117 -12.47 -5.48 6.32
C ASP A 117 -11.19 -6.30 6.59
N PRO A 118 -10.59 -6.26 7.80
CA PRO A 118 -9.34 -6.97 8.04
C PRO A 118 -9.47 -8.49 8.04
N ILE A 119 -10.67 -9.02 8.32
CA ILE A 119 -10.91 -10.45 8.47
C ILE A 119 -11.02 -11.10 7.10
N ALA A 120 -11.91 -10.58 6.27
CA ALA A 120 -12.19 -11.15 4.95
C ALA A 120 -12.40 -10.03 3.91
N PRO A 121 -11.35 -9.23 3.61
CA PRO A 121 -11.49 -8.24 2.57
C PRO A 121 -11.65 -8.98 1.25
N ILE A 122 -12.66 -8.58 0.49
CA ILE A 122 -12.78 -9.04 -0.89
C ILE A 122 -11.67 -8.41 -1.73
N GLU A 123 -11.27 -9.09 -2.81
CA GLU A 123 -10.17 -8.65 -3.70
C GLU A 123 -10.32 -7.19 -4.13
N ARG A 124 -11.55 -6.78 -4.50
CA ARG A 124 -11.88 -5.40 -4.90
C ARG A 124 -11.63 -4.36 -3.81
N GLU A 125 -11.82 -4.72 -2.53
CA GLU A 125 -11.52 -3.82 -1.41
C GLU A 125 -10.02 -3.67 -1.21
N LEU A 126 -9.25 -4.76 -1.31
CA LEU A 126 -7.78 -4.72 -1.27
C LEU A 126 -7.21 -3.90 -2.42
N GLU A 127 -7.72 -4.11 -3.64
CA GLU A 127 -7.33 -3.32 -4.80
C GLU A 127 -7.65 -1.83 -4.59
N HIS A 128 -8.87 -1.52 -4.13
CA HIS A 128 -9.23 -0.13 -3.83
C HIS A 128 -8.28 0.48 -2.79
N PHE A 129 -7.95 -0.28 -1.74
CA PHE A 129 -7.02 0.18 -0.71
C PHE A 129 -5.61 0.41 -1.26
N LEU A 130 -5.09 -0.49 -2.09
CA LEU A 130 -3.80 -0.32 -2.76
C LEU A 130 -3.80 0.90 -3.68
N ARG A 131 -4.89 1.13 -4.43
CA ARG A 131 -5.04 2.34 -5.26
C ARG A 131 -4.98 3.62 -4.43
N ARG A 132 -5.53 3.59 -3.22
CA ARG A 132 -5.48 4.71 -2.27
C ARG A 132 -4.08 4.92 -1.70
N ILE A 133 -3.36 3.84 -1.40
CA ILE A 133 -1.94 3.90 -1.01
C ILE A 133 -1.13 4.59 -2.09
N VAL A 134 -1.21 4.13 -3.34
CA VAL A 134 -0.45 4.72 -4.45
C VAL A 134 -0.77 6.20 -4.57
N ARG A 135 -2.05 6.59 -4.59
CA ARG A 135 -2.43 8.01 -4.64
C ARG A 135 -1.88 8.84 -3.48
N ALA A 136 -1.91 8.31 -2.26
CA ALA A 136 -1.42 9.04 -1.09
C ALA A 136 0.09 9.27 -1.15
N VAL A 137 0.85 8.30 -1.66
CA VAL A 137 2.29 8.41 -1.86
C VAL A 137 2.59 9.51 -2.89
N TYR A 138 1.95 9.53 -4.06
CA TYR A 138 2.24 10.59 -5.06
C TYR A 138 1.70 11.98 -4.69
N ALA A 139 0.87 12.09 -3.66
CA ALA A 139 0.31 13.36 -3.21
C ALA A 139 1.05 14.00 -2.01
N ALA A 140 2.07 13.34 -1.47
CA ALA A 140 2.82 13.78 -0.29
C ALA A 140 4.15 14.45 -0.66
#